data_AF-A0AAV1KPM3-F1
#
_entry.id   AF-A0AAV1KPM3-F1
#
_cell.length_a   1.000
_cell.length_b   1.000
_cell.length_c   1.000
_cell.angle_alpha   90.00
_cell.angle_beta   90.00
_cell.angle_gamma   90.00
#
_symmetry.space_group_name_H-M   'P 1'
#
loop_
_entity.id
_entity.type
_entity.pdbx_description
1 polymer ?
#
loop_
_entity_poly.entity_id
_entity_poly.type
_entity_poly.pdbx_seq_one_letter_code
_entity_poly.pdbx_strand_id
1 'polypeptide(L)'
;MIILLIAILYFRIVPAYAVVLFFTSTWFRHLGSGPLWKLFVTGIVNDCRKHWWQHLLFINNYTNKGDSFCLMQTWHVATEMQLFIVGLVLHLVTRRCGRRILLAFMLLVGAVAPTIHVLLQDMDPFVIINPEYVNSNLVVLVFCIDYFDDLILVYNEFLELSFY
;
A
#
# COMPACT_ATOMS: atom_id res chain seq x y z
N MET A 1 -23.99 8.35 -7.33
CA MET A 1 -23.53 7.03 -7.81
C MET A 1 -22.09 6.73 -7.38
N ILE A 2 -21.11 7.56 -7.73
CA ILE A 2 -19.69 7.37 -7.36
C ILE A 2 -19.45 7.29 -5.84
N ILE A 3 -19.99 8.25 -5.08
CA ILE A 3 -19.85 8.29 -3.62
C ILE A 3 -20.43 7.02 -2.98
N LEU A 4 -21.50 6.47 -3.55
CA LEU A 4 -22.10 5.22 -3.09
C LEU A 4 -21.17 4.02 -3.31
N LEU A 5 -20.50 3.93 -4.48
CA LEU A 5 -19.54 2.87 -4.77
C LEU A 5 -18.34 2.92 -3.80
N ILE A 6 -17.80 4.13 -3.56
CA ILE A 6 -16.70 4.34 -2.62
C ILE A 6 -17.15 3.98 -1.19
N ALA A 7 -18.35 4.41 -0.78
CA ALA A 7 -18.87 4.10 0.55
C ALA A 7 -19.06 2.59 0.75
N ILE A 8 -19.61 1.86 -0.22
CA ILE A 8 -19.78 0.40 -0.14
C ILE A 8 -18.43 -0.30 0.03
N LEU A 9 -17.44 0.10 -0.76
CA LEU A 9 -16.09 -0.45 -0.68
C LEU A 9 -15.45 -0.16 0.69
N TYR A 10 -15.57 1.09 1.15
CA TYR A 10 -15.07 1.53 2.45
C TYR A 10 -15.68 0.71 3.58
N PHE A 11 -17.02 0.60 3.65
CA PHE A 11 -17.69 -0.16 4.71
C PHE A 11 -17.44 -1.67 4.63
N ARG A 12 -17.08 -2.22 3.47
CA ARG A 12 -16.72 -3.64 3.32
C ARG A 12 -15.32 -3.95 3.86
N ILE A 13 -14.34 -3.08 3.60
CA ILE A 13 -12.93 -3.34 3.91
C ILE A 13 -12.55 -2.85 5.31
N VAL A 14 -12.98 -1.65 5.67
CA VAL A 14 -12.62 -0.99 6.94
C VAL A 14 -12.89 -1.82 8.19
N PRO A 15 -14.02 -2.56 8.36
CA PRO A 15 -14.25 -3.28 9.61
C PRO A 15 -13.22 -4.39 9.84
N ALA A 16 -12.89 -5.18 8.82
CA ALA A 16 -11.87 -6.23 8.94
C ALA A 16 -10.48 -5.61 9.19
N TYR A 17 -10.17 -4.54 8.46
CA TYR A 17 -8.91 -3.83 8.57
C TYR A 17 -8.72 -3.16 9.95
N ALA A 18 -9.79 -2.55 10.49
CA ALA A 18 -9.80 -1.95 11.82
C ALA A 18 -9.52 -3.01 12.90
N VAL A 19 -10.10 -4.20 12.79
CA VAL A 19 -9.84 -5.30 13.74
C VAL A 19 -8.36 -5.67 13.75
N VAL A 20 -7.74 -5.84 12.57
CA VAL A 20 -6.31 -6.14 12.46
C VAL A 20 -5.48 -5.01 13.08
N LEU A 21 -5.76 -3.76 12.71
CA LEU A 21 -5.04 -2.59 13.20
C LEU A 21 -5.08 -2.46 14.72
N PHE A 22 -6.26 -2.59 15.32
CA PHE A 22 -6.42 -2.53 16.77
C PHE A 22 -5.81 -3.74 17.48
N PHE A 23 -5.90 -4.93 16.89
CA PHE A 23 -5.21 -6.11 17.39
C PHE A 23 -3.68 -5.89 17.43
N THR A 24 -3.09 -5.36 16.37
CA THR A 24 -1.65 -5.05 16.34
C THR A 24 -1.24 -3.97 17.32
N SER A 25 -2.06 -2.95 17.55
CA SER A 25 -1.75 -1.89 18.52
C SER A 25 -1.90 -2.29 20.00
N THR A 26 -2.55 -3.42 20.29
CA THR A 26 -2.87 -3.85 21.66
C THR A 26 -2.35 -5.24 21.99
N TRP A 27 -2.87 -6.27 21.32
CA TRP A 27 -2.66 -7.67 21.68
C TRP A 27 -1.32 -8.21 21.20
N PHE A 28 -0.81 -7.70 20.07
CA PHE A 28 0.38 -8.22 19.41
C PHE A 28 1.63 -8.22 20.29
N ARG A 29 1.75 -7.28 21.23
CA ARG A 29 2.85 -7.25 22.22
C ARG A 29 2.89 -8.51 23.10
N HIS A 30 1.77 -9.16 23.35
CA HIS A 30 1.63 -10.27 24.31
C HIS A 30 1.75 -11.66 23.68
N LEU A 31 1.80 -11.78 22.36
CA LEU A 31 1.75 -13.08 21.66
C LEU A 31 3.09 -13.83 21.63
N GLY A 32 4.20 -13.14 21.89
CA GLY A 32 5.53 -13.72 21.85
C GLY A 32 6.33 -13.44 23.11
N SER A 33 7.34 -14.26 23.32
CA SER A 33 8.31 -14.11 24.41
C SER A 33 9.73 -14.22 23.85
N GLY A 34 10.62 -13.33 24.27
CA GLY A 34 12.02 -13.29 23.85
C GLY A 34 12.58 -11.89 23.63
N PRO A 35 13.90 -11.72 23.68
CA PRO A 35 14.56 -10.41 23.49
C PRO A 35 14.37 -9.86 22.08
N LEU A 36 14.39 -10.74 21.05
CA LEU A 36 14.16 -10.35 19.66
C LEU A 36 12.72 -9.85 19.45
N TRP A 37 11.74 -10.53 20.06
CA TRP A 37 10.32 -10.14 20.00
C TRP A 37 10.12 -8.71 20.50
N LYS A 38 10.73 -8.38 21.64
CA LYS A 38 10.63 -7.04 22.22
C LYS A 38 11.29 -5.98 21.33
N LEU A 39 12.38 -6.30 20.63
CA LEU A 39 13.06 -5.38 19.73
C LEU A 39 12.17 -4.99 18.53
N PHE A 40 11.62 -5.99 17.82
CA PHE A 40 10.82 -5.75 16.61
C PHE A 40 9.40 -5.26 16.92
N VAL A 41 8.71 -5.91 17.85
CA VAL A 41 7.28 -5.66 18.09
C VAL A 41 7.04 -4.33 18.79
N THR A 42 7.97 -3.84 19.61
CA THR A 42 7.76 -2.56 20.32
C THR A 42 7.71 -1.38 19.35
N GLY A 43 8.51 -1.39 18.28
CA GLY A 43 8.45 -0.36 17.23
C GLY A 43 7.10 -0.39 16.51
N ILE A 44 6.76 -1.55 15.95
CA ILE A 44 5.49 -1.80 15.23
C ILE A 44 4.28 -1.35 16.06
N VAL A 45 4.17 -1.80 17.32
CA VAL A 45 3.04 -1.47 18.19
C VAL A 45 2.94 0.04 18.45
N ASN A 46 4.07 0.72 18.66
CA ASN A 46 4.10 2.17 18.91
C ASN A 46 3.70 2.95 17.65
N ASP A 47 4.19 2.57 16.49
CA ASP A 47 3.88 3.23 15.22
C ASP A 47 2.40 3.05 14.86
N CYS A 48 1.88 1.84 15.00
CA CYS A 48 0.45 1.55 14.88
C CYS A 48 -0.39 2.39 15.84
N ARG A 49 0.00 2.50 17.12
CA ARG A 49 -0.72 3.28 18.13
C ARG A 49 -0.65 4.79 17.89
N LYS A 50 0.39 5.28 17.22
CA LYS A 50 0.56 6.70 16.89
C LYS A 50 -0.22 7.09 15.62
N HIS A 51 -0.24 6.21 14.62
CA HIS A 51 -0.75 6.50 13.28
C HIS A 51 -2.03 5.74 12.90
N TRP A 52 -2.68 5.02 13.84
CA TRP A 52 -3.91 4.25 13.57
C TRP A 52 -4.99 5.01 12.78
N TRP A 53 -5.19 6.29 13.09
CA TRP A 53 -6.19 7.12 12.43
C TRP A 53 -5.85 7.38 10.95
N GLN A 54 -4.56 7.49 10.61
CA GLN A 54 -4.09 7.65 9.23
C GLN A 54 -4.31 6.38 8.43
N HIS A 55 -4.08 5.23 9.06
CA HIS A 55 -4.34 3.93 8.46
C HIS A 55 -5.83 3.72 8.21
N LEU A 56 -6.72 4.06 9.14
CA LEU A 56 -8.18 3.94 8.94
C LEU A 56 -8.71 4.83 7.82
N LEU A 57 -8.10 6.01 7.63
CA LEU A 57 -8.46 6.93 6.55
C LEU A 57 -7.72 6.61 5.23
N PHE A 58 -6.86 5.60 5.19
CA PHE A 58 -6.03 5.25 4.03
C PHE A 58 -5.17 6.41 3.51
N ILE A 59 -4.72 7.32 4.39
CA ILE A 59 -3.84 8.45 4.04
C ILE A 59 -2.40 8.25 4.49
N ASN A 60 -2.09 7.10 5.09
CA ASN A 60 -0.76 6.76 5.60
C ASN A 60 0.34 7.00 4.56
N ASN A 61 0.10 6.68 3.28
CA ASN A 61 1.06 6.89 2.18
C ASN A 61 1.44 8.36 1.93
N TYR A 62 0.55 9.31 2.21
CA TYR A 62 0.81 10.74 2.01
C TYR A 62 1.49 11.39 3.21
N THR A 63 1.52 10.69 4.34
CA THR A 63 2.15 11.17 5.56
C THR A 63 3.62 10.81 5.52
N ASN A 64 4.39 11.71 4.89
CA ASN A 64 5.79 11.63 4.46
C ASN A 64 6.84 11.47 5.58
N LYS A 65 6.51 10.81 6.68
CA LYS A 65 7.44 10.50 7.77
C LYS A 65 7.59 8.99 7.76
N GLY A 66 8.78 8.47 7.48
CA GLY A 66 9.08 7.02 7.45
C GLY A 66 8.71 6.21 8.71
N ASP A 67 8.08 6.85 9.69
CA ASP A 67 7.52 6.29 10.93
C ASP A 67 6.02 5.94 10.81
N SER A 68 5.38 6.13 9.65
CA SER A 68 3.94 5.90 9.45
C SER A 68 3.59 4.48 8.98
N PHE A 69 4.55 3.54 9.02
CA PHE A 69 4.33 2.14 8.67
C PHE A 69 3.95 1.32 9.90
N CYS A 70 2.65 1.06 10.08
CA CYS A 70 2.15 0.15 11.11
C CYS A 70 2.37 -1.33 10.73
N LEU A 71 1.89 -1.75 9.56
CA LEU A 71 2.20 -3.05 8.96
C LEU A 71 2.54 -2.89 7.48
N MET A 72 3.33 -3.81 6.93
CA MET A 72 3.57 -3.88 5.49
C MET A 72 2.24 -3.91 4.71
N GLN A 73 1.32 -4.78 5.12
CA GLN A 73 0.02 -4.97 4.46
C GLN A 73 -0.85 -3.71 4.49
N THR A 74 -0.68 -2.83 5.48
CA THR A 74 -1.49 -1.61 5.61
C THR A 74 -1.20 -0.58 4.52
N TRP A 75 0.01 -0.60 3.98
CA TRP A 75 0.40 0.24 2.87
C TRP A 75 -0.31 -0.18 1.58
N HIS A 76 -0.30 -1.48 1.31
CA HIS A 76 -0.93 -2.10 0.13
C HIS A 76 -2.44 -1.79 0.08
N VAL A 77 -3.18 -2.07 1.15
CA VAL A 77 -4.63 -1.78 1.21
C VAL A 77 -4.93 -0.29 1.01
N ALA A 78 -4.09 0.60 1.54
CA ALA A 78 -4.26 2.03 1.33
C ALA A 78 -4.02 2.44 -0.13
N THR A 79 -3.00 1.87 -0.76
CA THR A 79 -2.68 2.09 -2.17
C THR A 79 -3.82 1.61 -3.07
N GLU A 80 -4.39 0.42 -2.84
CA GLU A 80 -5.52 -0.11 -3.61
C GLU A 80 -6.72 0.85 -3.57
N MET A 81 -7.08 1.36 -2.38
CA MET A 81 -8.17 2.32 -2.23
C MET A 81 -7.91 3.63 -2.99
N GLN A 82 -6.67 4.12 -2.95
CA GLN A 82 -6.27 5.34 -3.67
C GLN A 82 -6.32 5.12 -5.19
N LEU A 83 -5.77 4.02 -5.70
CA LEU A 83 -5.79 3.66 -7.11
C LEU A 83 -7.21 3.43 -7.61
N PHE A 84 -8.09 2.84 -6.81
CA PHE A 84 -9.50 2.70 -7.15
C PHE A 84 -10.18 4.05 -7.35
N ILE A 85 -9.97 5.00 -6.43
CA ILE A 85 -10.53 6.36 -6.52
C ILE A 85 -9.96 7.09 -7.75
N VAL A 86 -8.64 7.04 -7.96
CA VAL A 86 -7.98 7.68 -9.12
C VAL A 86 -8.49 7.06 -10.42
N GLY A 87 -8.53 5.74 -10.53
CA GLY A 87 -9.02 5.02 -11.70
C GLY A 87 -10.46 5.39 -12.03
N LEU A 88 -11.34 5.48 -11.02
CA LEU A 88 -12.73 5.89 -11.19
C LEU A 88 -12.86 7.33 -11.70
N VAL A 89 -12.07 8.26 -11.15
CA VAL A 89 -12.04 9.66 -11.62
C VAL A 89 -11.53 9.75 -13.06
N LEU A 90 -10.44 9.06 -13.38
CA LEU A 90 -9.87 9.05 -14.72
C LEU A 90 -10.81 8.43 -15.75
N HIS A 91 -11.54 7.40 -15.38
CA HIS A 91 -12.55 6.76 -16.22
C HIS A 91 -13.65 7.75 -16.62
N LEU A 92 -14.04 8.67 -15.73
CA LEU A 92 -15.09 9.66 -15.97
C LEU A 92 -14.60 10.86 -16.79
N VAL A 93 -13.37 11.31 -16.52
CA VAL A 93 -12.78 12.49 -17.18
C VAL A 93 -12.33 12.16 -18.61
N THR A 94 -11.91 10.92 -18.88
CA THR A 94 -11.26 10.57 -20.14
C THR A 94 -12.24 10.03 -21.18
N ARG A 95 -12.22 10.61 -22.39
CA ARG A 95 -12.95 10.09 -23.57
C ARG A 95 -12.38 8.71 -23.98
N ARG A 96 -13.24 7.82 -24.54
CA ARG A 96 -12.93 6.42 -24.92
C ARG A 96 -11.57 6.23 -25.63
N CYS A 97 -11.17 7.15 -26.50
CA CYS A 97 -9.92 7.06 -27.27
C CYS A 97 -8.65 7.42 -26.46
N GLY A 98 -8.73 8.35 -25.50
CA GLY A 98 -7.58 8.75 -24.67
C GLY A 98 -7.30 7.80 -23.51
N ARG A 99 -8.30 6.96 -23.15
CA ARG A 99 -8.24 6.10 -21.97
C ARG A 99 -7.18 5.02 -22.07
N ARG A 100 -7.05 4.37 -23.23
CA ARG A 100 -6.04 3.33 -23.45
C ARG A 100 -4.61 3.88 -23.38
N ILE A 101 -4.40 5.07 -23.93
CA ILE A 101 -3.08 5.73 -23.92
C ILE A 101 -2.71 6.12 -22.48
N LEU A 102 -3.65 6.69 -21.72
CA LEU A 102 -3.43 7.04 -20.32
C LEU A 102 -3.13 5.81 -19.46
N LEU A 103 -3.92 4.73 -19.60
CA LEU A 103 -3.72 3.48 -18.86
C LEU A 103 -2.38 2.83 -19.23
N ALA A 104 -2.01 2.79 -20.51
CA ALA A 104 -0.72 2.28 -20.95
C ALA A 104 0.45 3.12 -20.41
N PHE A 105 0.30 4.45 -20.36
CA PHE A 105 1.31 5.34 -19.78
C PHE A 105 1.48 5.08 -18.28
N MET A 106 0.39 4.96 -17.52
CA MET A 106 0.45 4.62 -16.10
C MET A 106 1.15 3.29 -15.85
N LEU A 107 0.82 2.25 -16.64
CA LEU A 107 1.46 0.95 -16.56
C LEU A 107 2.98 1.04 -16.82
N LEU A 108 3.38 1.80 -17.84
CA LEU A 108 4.79 2.02 -18.17
C LEU A 108 5.54 2.71 -17.03
N VAL A 109 4.95 3.74 -16.44
CA VAL A 109 5.52 4.45 -15.29
C VAL A 109 5.66 3.49 -14.09
N GLY A 110 4.65 2.68 -13.82
CA GLY A 110 4.68 1.67 -12.76
C GLY A 110 5.72 0.57 -12.97
N ALA A 111 6.03 0.20 -14.21
CA ALA A 111 7.09 -0.76 -14.51
C ALA A 111 8.49 -0.16 -14.31
N VAL A 112 8.69 1.07 -14.79
CA VAL A 112 10.02 1.69 -14.91
C VAL A 112 10.47 2.36 -13.61
N ALA A 113 9.55 3.00 -12.87
CA ALA A 113 9.90 3.75 -11.66
C ALA A 113 10.52 2.88 -10.55
N PRO A 114 10.00 1.68 -10.23
CA PRO A 114 10.66 0.74 -9.32
C PRO A 114 12.06 0.36 -9.76
N THR A 115 12.23 0.02 -11.04
CA THR A 115 13.52 -0.40 -11.58
C THR A 115 14.55 0.71 -11.44
N ILE A 116 14.18 1.94 -11.80
CA ILE A 116 15.07 3.10 -11.63
C ILE A 116 15.37 3.32 -10.14
N HIS A 117 14.37 3.22 -9.26
CA HIS A 117 14.58 3.42 -7.83
C HIS A 117 15.55 2.39 -7.23
N VAL A 118 15.42 1.11 -7.61
CA VAL A 118 16.35 0.05 -7.21
C VAL A 118 17.76 0.31 -7.73
N LEU A 119 17.89 0.74 -8.99
CA LEU A 119 19.19 1.04 -9.60
C LEU A 119 19.86 2.28 -9.00
N LEU A 120 19.10 3.27 -8.53
CA LEU A 120 19.64 4.49 -7.91
C LEU A 120 19.98 4.32 -6.42
N GLN A 121 19.37 3.35 -5.74
CA GLN A 121 19.55 3.14 -4.30
C GLN A 121 20.46 1.95 -3.95
N ASP A 122 21.06 1.27 -4.93
CA ASP A 122 21.94 0.10 -4.75
C ASP A 122 21.34 -0.93 -3.77
N MET A 123 20.07 -1.28 -3.98
CA MET A 123 19.35 -2.17 -3.09
C MET A 123 19.59 -3.65 -3.40
N ASP A 124 19.82 -4.44 -2.34
CA ASP A 124 19.98 -5.89 -2.47
C ASP A 124 18.65 -6.57 -2.85
N PRO A 125 18.66 -7.54 -3.78
CA PRO A 125 17.45 -8.20 -4.27
C PRO A 125 16.86 -9.23 -3.28
N PHE A 126 17.52 -9.50 -2.14
CA PHE A 126 17.08 -10.51 -1.17
C PHE A 126 17.06 -9.96 0.27
N VAL A 127 16.08 -10.42 1.05
CA VAL A 127 15.89 -10.01 2.44
C VAL A 127 16.85 -10.77 3.35
N ILE A 128 17.84 -10.07 3.94
CA ILE A 128 18.66 -10.60 5.03
C ILE A 128 18.15 -9.99 6.34
N ILE A 129 17.53 -10.80 7.21
CA ILE A 129 17.06 -10.34 8.52
C ILE A 129 18.25 -10.29 9.48
N ASN A 130 19.03 -9.20 9.42
CA ASN A 130 20.06 -8.90 10.40
C ASN A 130 19.48 -7.97 11.49
N PRO A 131 19.68 -8.25 12.79
CA PRO A 131 19.13 -7.42 13.88
C PRO A 131 19.69 -6.00 13.93
N GLU A 132 20.76 -5.73 13.16
CA GLU A 132 21.46 -4.45 13.09
C GLU A 132 21.06 -3.60 11.85
N TYR A 133 20.35 -4.19 10.87
CA TYR A 133 20.00 -3.55 9.60
C TYR A 133 18.56 -3.90 9.18
N VAL A 134 17.57 -3.35 9.86
CA VAL A 134 16.23 -3.17 9.27
C VAL A 134 16.25 -1.83 8.57
N ASN A 135 16.82 -1.81 7.37
CA ASN A 135 16.96 -0.57 6.62
C ASN A 135 15.61 -0.20 5.99
N SER A 136 15.21 1.07 6.10
CA SER A 136 13.98 1.63 5.52
C SER A 136 13.84 1.33 4.02
N ASN A 137 14.96 1.17 3.32
CA ASN A 137 14.99 0.98 1.89
C ASN A 137 14.48 -0.43 1.50
N LEU A 138 14.73 -1.46 2.30
CA LEU A 138 14.28 -2.84 2.02
C LEU A 138 12.74 -2.95 1.95
N VAL A 139 12.06 -2.17 2.78
CA VAL A 139 10.60 -2.04 2.83
C VAL A 139 10.07 -1.39 1.56
N VAL A 140 10.80 -0.43 0.98
CA VAL A 140 10.43 0.26 -0.27
C VAL A 140 10.50 -0.67 -1.48
N LEU A 141 11.43 -1.63 -1.51
CA LEU A 141 11.59 -2.56 -2.63
C LEU A 141 10.41 -3.54 -2.72
N VAL A 142 9.96 -4.08 -1.58
CA VAL A 142 8.78 -4.94 -1.51
C VAL A 142 7.51 -4.17 -1.89
N PHE A 143 7.35 -2.94 -1.35
CA PHE A 143 6.24 -2.06 -1.73
C PHE A 143 6.22 -1.76 -3.24
N CYS A 144 7.38 -1.60 -3.86
CA CYS A 144 7.48 -1.38 -5.30
C CYS A 144 7.05 -2.59 -6.15
N ILE A 145 7.35 -3.81 -5.71
CA ILE A 145 6.93 -5.04 -6.40
C ILE A 145 5.41 -5.22 -6.27
N ASP A 146 4.88 -5.09 -5.05
CA ASP A 146 3.44 -5.20 -4.80
C ASP A 146 2.64 -4.13 -5.59
N TYR A 147 3.16 -2.89 -5.65
CA TYR A 147 2.57 -1.80 -6.46
C TYR A 147 2.45 -2.13 -7.94
N PHE A 148 3.44 -2.83 -8.50
CA PHE A 148 3.46 -3.18 -9.91
C PHE A 148 2.41 -4.24 -10.25
N ASP A 149 2.28 -5.27 -9.41
CA ASP A 149 1.26 -6.31 -9.56
C ASP A 149 -0.15 -5.74 -9.45
N ASP A 150 -0.40 -4.83 -8.49
CA ASP A 150 -1.68 -4.15 -8.33
C ASP A 150 -2.05 -3.31 -9.56
N LEU A 151 -1.07 -2.60 -10.13
CA LEU A 151 -1.29 -1.74 -11.28
C LEU A 151 -1.66 -2.54 -12.53
N ILE A 152 -1.10 -3.73 -12.71
CA ILE A 152 -1.47 -4.67 -13.78
C ILE A 152 -2.91 -5.15 -13.59
N LEU A 153 -3.29 -5.47 -12.35
CA LEU A 153 -4.63 -5.96 -12.01
C LEU A 153 -5.69 -4.89 -12.29
N VAL A 154 -5.43 -3.65 -11.85
CA VAL A 154 -6.26 -2.47 -12.15
C VAL A 154 -6.32 -2.22 -13.66
N TYR A 155 -5.19 -2.30 -14.38
CA TYR A 155 -5.18 -2.13 -15.84
C TYR A 155 -6.12 -3.12 -16.53
N ASN A 156 -6.07 -4.40 -16.14
CA ASN A 156 -6.90 -5.45 -16.74
C ASN A 156 -8.40 -5.24 -16.46
N GLU A 157 -8.80 -4.93 -15.22
CA GLU A 157 -10.21 -4.63 -14.89
C GLU A 157 -10.73 -3.40 -15.66
N PHE A 158 -9.94 -2.33 -15.74
CA PHE A 158 -10.33 -1.14 -16.49
C PHE A 158 -10.32 -1.35 -18.01
N LEU A 159 -9.48 -2.26 -18.52
CA LEU A 159 -9.49 -2.64 -19.93
C LEU A 159 -10.78 -3.39 -20.26
N GLU A 160 -11.18 -4.37 -19.44
CA GLU A 160 -12.46 -5.08 -19.59
C GLU A 160 -13.65 -4.11 -19.56
N LEU A 161 -13.67 -3.17 -18.63
CA LEU A 161 -14.67 -2.09 -18.56
C LEU A 161 -14.63 -1.10 -19.75
N SER A 162 -13.71 -1.21 -20.72
CA SER A 162 -13.79 -0.41 -21.99
C SER A 162 -14.45 -1.14 -23.12
N PHE A 163 -14.44 -2.47 -23.05
CA PHE A 163 -15.01 -3.31 -24.09
C PHE A 163 -16.52 -3.46 -23.96
N TYR A 164 -17.07 -3.20 -22.76
CA TYR A 164 -18.50 -2.93 -22.53
C TYR A 164 -18.84 -1.44 -22.77
#